data_AF-A0A395R7C7-F1
#
_entry.id   AF-A0A395R7C7-F1
#
_cell.length_a   1.000
_cell.length_b   1.000
_cell.length_c   1.000
_cell.angle_alpha   90.00
_cell.angle_beta   90.00
_cell.angle_gamma   90.00
#
_symmetry.space_group_name_H-M   'P 1'
#
loop_
_entity.id
_entity.type
_entity.pdbx_description
1 polymer ?
#
loop_
_entity_poly.entity_id
_entity_poly.type
_entity_poly.pdbx_seq_one_letter_code
_entity_poly.pdbx_strand_id
1 'polypeptide(L)'
;MARTKNMTTEPVDVAPLDEQALNQMQNTGSALIAEHSEERDLVNQLLGQAQMAGAFEDFSRTVRTSKLGYVKENKLYKAIAGKRSPDGPEILKGTWEEFCRLLGRSVDQVDEDIKNLRQFGEEALESMSRMGIGYRELRQFRKLPEDSRSALIEAAKTGNHEAVEFLAEELIAKHQAEKEQLTKERDEAHADYDAQSQVLANRAQELDQVKQELEKAKRRIQTMPPAEAVKELRLEVTGMAFEAESLLTNKLRCAFETLVNAGAETGQDQRAYLANLLRQIELNILAIREDYDLPDNDDPDATDWMAPDALERAQAAIEGN
;
A
#
# COMPACT_ATOMS: atom_id res chain seq x y z
N MET A 1 87.25 24.24 62.35
CA MET A 1 87.22 25.29 61.30
C MET A 1 85.92 26.05 61.41
N ALA A 2 86.00 27.36 61.20
CA ALA A 2 84.98 28.34 61.54
C ALA A 2 83.69 28.21 60.70
N ARG A 3 82.55 28.44 61.37
CA ARG A 3 81.27 28.81 60.73
C ARG A 3 81.41 30.25 60.22
N THR A 4 81.21 30.46 58.93
CA THR A 4 80.89 31.79 58.39
C THR A 4 79.38 31.96 58.34
N LYS A 5 78.96 33.10 58.88
CA LYS A 5 77.61 33.52 59.26
C LYS A 5 76.81 33.95 58.02
N ASN A 6 75.61 33.39 57.83
CA ASN A 6 74.58 34.04 57.00
C ASN A 6 73.60 34.78 57.91
N MET A 7 73.23 35.97 57.44
CA MET A 7 72.64 37.05 58.21
C MET A 7 71.19 36.77 58.63
N THR A 8 70.89 37.21 59.85
CA THR A 8 69.57 37.30 60.46
C THR A 8 68.69 38.26 59.65
N THR A 9 67.55 37.80 59.12
CA THR A 9 66.39 38.66 58.86
C THR A 9 65.60 38.76 60.17
N GLU A 10 65.30 39.98 60.60
CA GLU A 10 64.50 40.26 61.79
C GLU A 10 63.10 39.64 61.65
N PRO A 11 62.52 39.06 62.72
CA PRO A 11 61.13 38.65 62.70
C PRO A 11 60.25 39.90 62.65
N VAL A 12 59.41 39.98 61.62
CA VAL A 12 58.31 40.96 61.57
C VAL A 12 57.38 40.66 62.73
N ASP A 13 57.21 41.65 63.61
CA ASP A 13 56.27 41.63 64.73
C ASP A 13 54.84 41.56 64.15
N VAL A 14 54.27 40.36 64.12
CA VAL A 14 52.86 40.17 63.75
C VAL A 14 52.02 40.58 64.96
N ALA A 15 51.29 41.69 64.81
CA ALA A 15 50.33 42.15 65.80
C ALA A 15 49.43 40.99 66.26
N PRO A 16 49.08 40.92 67.55
CA PRO A 16 48.25 39.85 68.08
C PRO A 16 46.92 39.81 67.31
N LEU A 17 46.56 38.62 66.81
CA LEU A 17 45.27 38.36 66.19
C LEU A 17 44.18 38.79 67.18
N ASP A 18 43.35 39.74 66.76
CA ASP A 18 42.24 40.23 67.56
C ASP A 18 41.15 39.15 67.61
N GLU A 19 41.23 38.27 68.62
CA GLU A 19 40.30 37.16 68.83
C GLU A 19 38.84 37.64 68.95
N GLN A 20 38.61 38.88 69.38
CA GLN A 20 37.27 39.46 69.43
C GLN A 20 36.74 39.78 68.04
N ALA A 21 37.58 40.35 67.16
CA ALA A 21 37.22 40.62 65.77
C ALA A 21 36.97 39.32 65.00
N LEU A 22 37.75 38.27 65.24
CA LEU A 22 37.56 36.96 64.60
C LEU A 22 36.26 36.29 65.04
N ASN A 23 35.93 36.31 66.33
CA ASN A 23 34.66 35.78 66.84
C ASN A 23 33.45 36.57 66.34
N GLN A 24 33.55 37.90 66.24
CA GLN A 24 32.49 38.73 65.63
C GLN A 24 32.32 38.42 64.14
N MET A 25 33.40 38.22 63.40
CA MET A 25 33.36 37.86 61.98
C MET A 25 32.77 36.45 61.77
N GLN A 26 33.06 35.52 62.68
CA GLN A 26 32.51 34.16 62.65
C GLN A 26 31.02 34.14 63.02
N ASN A 27 30.58 34.96 63.97
CA ASN A 27 29.17 35.10 64.35
C ASN A 27 28.33 35.86 63.30
N THR A 28 28.93 36.85 62.62
CA THR A 28 28.26 37.54 61.50
C THR A 28 28.22 36.66 60.26
N GLY A 29 29.28 35.89 59.98
CA GLY A 29 29.30 34.88 58.93
C GLY A 29 28.27 33.77 59.16
N SER A 30 28.11 33.29 60.40
CA SER A 30 27.09 32.28 60.72
C SER A 30 25.67 32.82 60.64
N ALA A 31 25.43 34.07 61.04
CA ALA A 31 24.13 34.74 60.87
C ALA A 31 23.77 34.94 59.38
N LEU A 32 24.72 35.36 58.54
CA LEU A 32 24.52 35.48 57.09
C LEU A 32 24.27 34.12 56.42
N ILE A 33 24.98 33.07 56.84
CA ILE A 33 24.75 31.71 56.34
C ILE A 33 23.38 31.20 56.77
N ALA A 34 22.91 31.54 57.98
CA ALA A 34 21.59 31.19 58.49
C ALA A 34 20.48 31.90 57.70
N GLU A 35 20.59 33.22 57.47
CA GLU A 35 19.65 33.98 56.63
C GLU A 35 19.59 33.42 55.21
N HIS A 36 20.75 33.16 54.58
CA HIS A 36 20.78 32.53 53.26
C HIS A 36 20.29 31.08 53.25
N SER A 37 20.34 30.36 54.38
CA SER A 37 19.74 29.01 54.48
C SER A 37 18.22 29.09 54.58
N GLU A 38 17.67 30.04 55.35
CA GLU A 38 16.22 30.25 55.44
C GLU A 38 15.62 30.69 54.10
N GLU A 39 16.29 31.59 53.37
CA GLU A 39 15.89 31.98 52.01
C GLU A 39 15.91 30.78 51.05
N ARG A 40 16.94 29.93 51.11
CA ARG A 40 17.04 28.72 50.28
C ARG A 40 15.97 27.69 50.64
N ASP A 41 15.66 27.52 51.92
CA ASP A 41 14.61 26.61 52.40
C ASP A 41 13.22 27.08 51.96
N LEU A 42 12.95 28.40 52.03
CA LEU A 42 11.73 28.99 51.50
C LEU A 42 11.61 28.78 49.99
N VAL A 43 12.69 29.00 49.23
CA VAL A 43 12.70 28.77 47.77
C VAL A 43 12.46 27.29 47.45
N ASN A 44 13.05 26.36 48.20
CA ASN A 44 12.80 24.93 48.02
C ASN A 44 11.34 24.54 48.34
N GLN A 45 10.75 25.14 49.37
CA GLN A 45 9.33 24.94 49.69
C GLN A 45 8.42 25.51 48.59
N LEU A 46 8.69 26.71 48.10
CA LEU A 46 7.94 27.33 47.00
C LEU A 46 8.09 26.55 45.69
N LEU A 47 9.30 26.02 45.41
CA LEU A 47 9.53 25.12 44.28
C LEU A 47 8.69 23.84 44.41
N GLY A 48 8.66 23.22 45.59
CA GLY A 48 7.82 22.07 45.86
C GLY A 48 6.32 22.37 45.71
N GLN A 49 5.85 23.52 46.18
CA GLN A 49 4.48 23.97 45.98
C GLN A 49 4.14 24.20 44.50
N ALA A 50 5.06 24.81 43.75
CA ALA A 50 4.89 25.03 42.31
C ALA A 50 4.88 23.70 41.54
N GLN A 51 5.76 22.75 41.88
CA GLN A 51 5.78 21.41 41.31
C GLN A 51 4.48 20.65 41.61
N MET A 52 3.97 20.75 42.85
CA MET A 52 2.68 20.18 43.22
C MET A 52 1.52 20.81 42.45
N ALA A 53 1.50 22.13 42.31
CA ALA A 53 0.47 22.84 41.54
C ALA A 53 0.48 22.42 40.06
N GLY A 54 1.66 22.27 39.46
CA GLY A 54 1.82 21.75 38.10
C GLY A 54 1.30 20.33 37.95
N ALA A 55 1.69 19.42 38.85
CA ALA A 55 1.20 18.04 38.83
C ALA A 55 -0.33 17.94 38.98
N PHE A 56 -0.93 18.79 39.81
CA PHE A 56 -2.39 18.89 39.93
C PHE A 56 -3.05 19.41 38.66
N GLU A 57 -2.44 20.38 37.96
CA GLU A 57 -2.96 20.87 36.69
C GLU A 57 -2.98 19.77 35.63
N ASP A 58 -1.88 19.05 35.47
CA ASP A 58 -1.73 17.97 34.48
C ASP A 58 -2.73 16.85 34.74
N PHE A 59 -2.80 16.37 35.98
CA PHE A 59 -3.79 15.36 36.38
C PHE A 59 -5.23 15.82 36.13
N SER A 60 -5.56 17.06 36.51
CA SER A 60 -6.88 17.64 36.29
C SER A 60 -7.20 17.76 34.80
N ARG A 61 -6.21 18.10 33.97
CA ARG A 61 -6.35 18.20 32.52
C ARG A 61 -6.68 16.83 31.91
N THR A 62 -5.97 15.77 32.27
CA THR A 62 -6.20 14.45 31.70
C THR A 62 -7.56 13.87 32.12
N VAL A 63 -7.90 13.97 33.41
CA VAL A 63 -9.21 13.57 33.93
C VAL A 63 -10.32 14.35 33.25
N ARG A 64 -10.17 15.67 33.10
CA ARG A 64 -11.16 16.51 32.39
C ARG A 64 -11.35 16.03 30.96
N THR A 65 -10.27 15.84 30.20
CA THR A 65 -10.34 15.39 28.80
C THR A 65 -11.01 14.02 28.68
N SER A 66 -10.69 13.08 29.58
CA SER A 66 -11.34 11.77 29.65
C SER A 66 -12.85 11.88 29.91
N LYS A 67 -13.27 12.72 30.86
CA LYS A 67 -14.69 12.98 31.14
C LYS A 67 -15.40 13.67 29.99
N LEU A 68 -14.75 14.62 29.32
CA LEU A 68 -15.30 15.27 28.12
C LEU A 68 -15.47 14.27 26.98
N GLY A 69 -14.50 13.36 26.79
CA GLY A 69 -14.63 12.23 25.87
C GLY A 69 -15.86 11.38 26.16
N TYR A 70 -16.03 10.97 27.42
CA TYR A 70 -17.18 10.18 27.87
C TYR A 70 -18.52 10.91 27.66
N VAL A 71 -18.60 12.20 28.01
CA VAL A 71 -19.79 13.04 27.79
C VAL A 71 -20.14 13.11 26.30
N LYS A 72 -19.12 13.26 25.44
CA LYS A 72 -19.30 13.38 23.99
C LYS A 72 -19.77 12.07 23.35
N GLU A 73 -19.14 10.94 23.71
CA GLU A 73 -19.50 9.59 23.22
C GLU A 73 -20.92 9.22 23.59
N ASN A 74 -21.30 9.43 24.85
CA ASN A 74 -22.63 9.10 25.37
C ASN A 74 -23.69 10.18 25.10
N LYS A 75 -23.31 11.27 24.42
CA LYS A 75 -24.19 12.42 24.12
C LYS A 75 -24.85 13.02 25.37
N LEU A 76 -24.18 12.95 26.52
CA LEU A 76 -24.71 13.46 27.81
C LEU A 76 -24.90 14.98 27.80
N TYR A 77 -24.17 15.69 26.93
CA TYR A 77 -24.38 17.11 26.66
C TYR A 77 -25.80 17.44 26.17
N LYS A 78 -26.60 16.47 25.71
CA LYS A 78 -28.01 16.74 25.37
C LYS A 78 -28.89 16.97 26.59
N ALA A 79 -28.50 16.49 27.77
CA ALA A 79 -29.25 16.62 29.01
C ALA A 79 -29.27 18.07 29.56
N ILE A 80 -28.51 18.99 28.98
CA ILE A 80 -28.58 20.43 29.29
C ILE A 80 -29.64 21.16 28.45
N ALA A 81 -30.28 20.51 27.47
CA ALA A 81 -31.37 21.09 26.70
C ALA A 81 -32.51 21.57 27.62
N GLY A 82 -33.02 22.77 27.38
CA GLY A 82 -34.11 23.35 28.17
C GLY A 82 -33.66 24.05 29.47
N LYS A 83 -32.38 23.98 29.84
CA LYS A 83 -31.83 24.73 30.98
C LYS A 83 -31.47 26.16 30.56
N ARG A 84 -31.50 27.10 31.51
CA ARG A 84 -31.05 28.48 31.28
C ARG A 84 -29.52 28.56 31.30
N SER A 85 -28.95 29.32 30.39
CA SER A 85 -27.53 29.63 30.38
C SER A 85 -27.13 30.49 31.60
N PRO A 86 -25.96 30.28 32.22
CA PRO A 86 -25.43 31.17 33.26
C PRO A 86 -25.15 32.60 32.77
N ASP A 87 -24.79 32.75 31.49
CA ASP A 87 -24.35 34.02 30.90
C ASP A 87 -25.49 34.87 30.30
N GLY A 88 -26.75 34.42 30.38
CA GLY A 88 -27.88 35.18 29.82
C GLY A 88 -29.24 34.47 29.87
N PRO A 89 -30.31 35.10 29.34
CA PRO A 89 -31.67 34.55 29.37
C PRO A 89 -31.90 33.42 28.34
N GLU A 90 -30.90 33.07 27.53
CA GLU A 90 -31.01 32.05 26.49
C GLU A 90 -31.24 30.66 27.09
N ILE A 91 -32.15 29.91 26.47
CA ILE A 91 -32.42 28.51 26.77
C ILE A 91 -31.49 27.66 25.91
N LEU A 92 -30.73 26.77 26.54
CA LEU A 92 -29.79 25.88 25.89
C LEU A 92 -30.52 24.87 25.01
N LYS A 93 -30.02 24.66 23.79
CA LYS A 93 -30.54 23.68 22.82
C LYS A 93 -29.98 22.28 23.05
N GLY A 94 -28.94 22.14 23.88
CA GLY A 94 -28.29 20.86 24.19
C GLY A 94 -27.28 20.44 23.14
N THR A 95 -26.54 21.39 22.56
CA THR A 95 -25.48 21.12 21.59
C THR A 95 -24.13 20.90 22.28
N TRP A 96 -23.20 20.25 21.58
CA TRP A 96 -21.83 20.07 22.08
C TRP A 96 -21.12 21.41 22.24
N GLU A 97 -21.35 22.35 21.33
CA GLU A 97 -20.76 23.69 21.38
C GLU A 97 -21.21 24.48 22.61
N GLU A 98 -22.50 24.46 22.92
CA GLU A 98 -23.03 25.08 24.13
C GLU A 98 -22.40 24.49 25.39
N PHE A 99 -22.25 23.17 25.44
CA PHE A 99 -21.62 22.49 26.57
C PHE A 99 -20.15 22.90 26.75
N CYS A 100 -19.37 22.99 25.67
CA CYS A 100 -17.98 23.48 25.71
C CYS A 100 -17.90 24.96 26.13
N ARG A 101 -18.84 25.79 25.65
CA ARG A 101 -18.92 27.22 25.98
C ARG A 101 -19.17 27.45 27.46
N LEU A 102 -20.05 26.65 28.07
CA LEU A 102 -20.30 26.69 29.53
C LEU A 102 -19.04 26.39 30.37
N LEU A 103 -18.09 25.65 29.80
CA LEU A 103 -16.80 25.34 30.43
C LEU A 103 -15.71 26.37 30.09
N GLY A 104 -16.03 27.42 29.32
CA GLY A 104 -15.07 28.42 28.88
C GLY A 104 -13.98 27.83 27.97
N ARG A 105 -14.35 26.89 27.09
CA ARG A 105 -13.43 26.21 26.17
C ARG A 105 -13.98 26.20 24.75
N SER A 106 -13.09 26.28 23.77
CA SER A 106 -13.47 26.09 22.37
C SER A 106 -13.71 24.62 22.07
N VAL A 107 -14.67 24.34 21.18
CA VAL A 107 -14.95 22.98 20.71
C VAL A 107 -13.73 22.38 20.05
N ASP A 108 -13.03 23.15 19.22
CA ASP A 108 -11.85 22.70 18.48
C ASP A 108 -10.74 22.22 19.42
N GLN A 109 -10.48 22.96 20.51
CA GLN A 109 -9.47 22.57 21.50
C GLN A 109 -9.87 21.28 22.20
N VAL A 110 -11.12 21.21 22.69
CA VAL A 110 -11.60 20.02 23.42
C VAL A 110 -11.60 18.78 22.50
N ASP A 111 -11.97 18.96 21.24
CA ASP A 111 -11.99 17.88 20.26
C ASP A 111 -10.58 17.39 19.93
N GLU A 112 -9.62 18.30 19.82
CA GLU A 112 -8.20 17.95 19.65
C GLU A 112 -7.64 17.23 20.89
N ASP A 113 -7.97 17.69 22.09
CA ASP A 113 -7.56 17.04 23.34
C ASP A 113 -8.09 15.60 23.43
N ILE A 114 -9.38 15.41 23.14
CA ILE A 114 -10.00 14.07 23.11
C ILE A 114 -9.34 13.19 22.05
N LYS A 115 -9.05 13.73 20.85
CA LYS A 115 -8.38 12.96 19.80
C LYS A 115 -6.97 12.57 20.20
N ASN A 116 -6.20 13.48 20.80
CA ASN A 116 -4.83 13.19 21.26
C ASN A 116 -4.87 12.12 22.36
N LEU A 117 -5.76 12.26 23.34
CA LEU A 117 -5.91 11.29 24.43
C LEU A 117 -6.25 9.89 23.90
N ARG A 118 -7.16 9.78 22.93
CA ARG A 118 -7.54 8.49 22.33
C ARG A 118 -6.42 7.87 21.50
N GLN A 119 -5.59 8.66 20.83
CA GLN A 119 -4.56 8.15 19.92
C GLN A 119 -3.25 7.79 20.60
N PHE A 120 -2.86 8.52 21.65
CA PHE A 120 -1.59 8.33 22.34
C PHE A 120 -1.75 7.67 23.73
N GLY A 121 -2.92 7.82 24.35
CA GLY A 121 -3.14 7.43 25.74
C GLY A 121 -2.67 8.49 26.74
N GLU A 122 -3.11 8.35 27.99
CA GLU A 122 -2.86 9.29 29.10
C GLU A 122 -1.36 9.40 29.43
N GLU A 123 -0.71 8.28 29.74
CA GLU A 123 0.70 8.23 30.16
C GLU A 123 1.66 8.82 29.12
N ALA A 124 1.46 8.50 27.84
CA ALA A 124 2.32 9.01 26.78
C ALA A 124 2.06 10.49 26.52
N LEU A 125 0.81 10.95 26.57
CA LEU A 125 0.48 12.36 26.36
C LEU A 125 1.05 13.24 27.48
N GLU A 126 1.02 12.77 28.74
CA GLU A 126 1.64 13.47 29.87
C GLU A 126 3.17 13.52 29.74
N SER A 127 3.79 12.42 29.33
CA SER A 127 5.24 12.42 29.05
C SER A 127 5.59 13.37 27.90
N MET A 128 4.80 13.34 26.81
CA MET A 128 4.97 14.23 25.67
C MET A 128 4.82 15.71 26.08
N SER A 129 3.80 16.06 26.87
CA SER A 129 3.63 17.43 27.36
C SER A 129 4.76 17.86 28.30
N ARG A 130 5.23 16.95 29.16
CA ARG A 130 6.38 17.21 30.05
C ARG A 130 7.67 17.44 29.28
N MET A 131 7.85 16.74 28.16
CA MET A 131 8.96 16.94 27.23
C MET A 131 8.81 18.21 26.37
N GLY A 132 7.71 18.96 26.51
CA GLY A 132 7.47 20.18 25.73
C GLY A 132 6.89 19.96 24.34
N ILE A 133 6.46 18.72 24.02
CA ILE A 133 5.85 18.40 22.73
C ILE A 133 4.50 19.09 22.63
N GLY A 134 4.38 20.00 21.66
CA GLY A 134 3.21 20.84 21.47
C GLY A 134 2.13 20.21 20.58
N TYR A 135 1.00 20.91 20.46
CA TYR A 135 -0.10 20.51 19.57
C TYR A 135 0.31 20.38 18.09
N ARG A 136 1.36 21.09 17.66
CA ARG A 136 1.86 21.02 16.28
C ARG A 136 2.47 19.66 15.98
N GLU A 137 3.40 19.20 16.82
CA GLU A 137 4.00 17.86 16.68
C GLU A 137 2.95 16.77 16.87
N LEU A 138 2.10 16.87 17.90
CA LEU A 138 1.02 15.90 18.12
C LEU A 138 0.13 15.74 16.88
N ARG A 139 -0.20 16.84 16.19
CA ARG A 139 -0.93 16.78 14.91
C ARG A 139 -0.19 16.02 13.82
N GLN A 140 1.14 16.10 13.76
CA GLN A 140 1.94 15.36 12.79
C GLN A 140 2.01 13.87 13.18
N PHE A 141 2.24 13.58 14.46
CA PHE A 141 2.33 12.21 14.96
C PHE A 141 1.02 11.43 14.78
N ARG A 142 -0.12 12.12 14.87
CA ARG A 142 -1.44 11.53 14.56
C ARG A 142 -1.62 11.13 13.09
N LYS A 143 -0.88 11.75 12.16
CA LYS A 143 -0.95 11.40 10.73
C LYS A 143 -0.09 10.18 10.39
N LEU A 144 0.78 9.76 11.30
CA LEU A 144 1.61 8.58 11.09
C LEU A 144 0.78 7.29 11.16
N PRO A 145 1.23 6.22 10.48
CA PRO A 145 0.69 4.87 10.61
C PRO A 145 0.66 4.40 12.08
N GLU A 146 -0.19 3.42 12.36
CA GLU A 146 -0.40 2.91 13.72
C GLU A 146 0.91 2.36 14.33
N ASP A 147 1.70 1.62 13.55
CA ASP A 147 2.99 1.05 13.96
C ASP A 147 4.03 2.13 14.29
N SER A 148 4.10 3.18 13.48
CA SER A 148 4.99 4.31 13.73
C SER A 148 4.55 5.10 14.97
N ARG A 149 3.24 5.21 15.20
CA ARG A 149 2.69 5.90 16.38
C ARG A 149 2.95 5.12 17.66
N SER A 150 2.82 3.79 17.64
CA SER A 150 3.10 2.95 18.81
C SER A 150 4.58 3.01 19.21
N ALA A 151 5.50 3.03 18.24
CA ALA A 151 6.92 3.26 18.49
C ALA A 151 7.19 4.62 19.16
N LEU A 152 6.50 5.68 18.73
CA LEU A 152 6.60 7.00 19.36
C LEU A 152 6.00 7.03 20.77
N ILE A 153 4.92 6.29 21.02
CA ILE A 153 4.31 6.16 22.35
C ILE A 153 5.28 5.46 23.29
N GLU A 154 5.92 4.38 22.86
CA GLU A 154 6.91 3.66 23.66
C GLU A 154 8.14 4.52 23.94
N ALA A 155 8.67 5.20 22.93
CA ALA A 155 9.77 6.14 23.09
C ALA A 155 9.39 7.28 24.06
N ALA A 156 8.17 7.80 23.98
CA ALA A 156 7.71 8.86 24.87
C ALA A 156 7.65 8.40 26.34
N LYS A 157 7.32 7.13 26.62
CA LYS A 157 7.35 6.59 27.99
C LYS A 157 8.76 6.57 28.59
N THR A 158 9.80 6.49 27.77
CA THR A 158 11.19 6.56 28.23
C THR A 158 11.63 7.97 28.66
N GLY A 159 10.86 9.01 28.31
CA GLY A 159 11.05 10.38 28.79
C GLY A 159 12.22 11.15 28.17
N ASN A 160 12.79 10.69 27.05
CA ASN A 160 13.84 11.40 26.33
C ASN A 160 13.26 12.18 25.12
N HIS A 161 13.24 13.51 25.23
CA HIS A 161 12.70 14.41 24.21
C HIS A 161 13.46 14.31 22.87
N GLU A 162 14.79 14.37 22.91
CA GLU A 162 15.63 14.36 21.71
C GLU A 162 15.48 13.05 20.93
N ALA A 163 15.35 11.94 21.64
CA ALA A 163 15.14 10.63 21.02
C ALA A 163 13.77 10.55 20.32
N VAL A 164 12.71 11.08 20.94
CA VAL A 164 11.36 11.09 20.36
C VAL A 164 11.30 12.01 19.13
N GLU A 165 11.93 13.18 19.20
CA GLU A 165 11.97 14.12 18.09
C GLU A 165 12.72 13.52 16.89
N PHE A 166 13.91 12.97 17.11
CA PHE A 166 14.68 12.32 16.05
C PHE A 166 13.93 11.15 15.40
N LEU A 167 13.34 10.26 16.21
CA LEU A 167 12.54 9.15 15.70
C LEU A 167 11.32 9.64 14.92
N ALA A 168 10.66 10.68 15.39
CA ALA A 168 9.52 11.24 14.70
C ALA A 168 9.91 11.85 13.35
N GLU A 169 11.01 12.60 13.29
CA GLU A 169 11.52 13.15 12.04
C GLU A 169 11.86 12.06 11.03
N GLU A 170 12.55 11.00 11.46
CA GLU A 170 12.90 9.87 10.59
C GLU A 170 11.64 9.16 10.06
N LEU A 171 10.67 8.90 10.93
CA LEU A 171 9.41 8.23 10.55
C LEU A 171 8.56 9.11 9.62
N ILE A 172 8.50 10.42 9.86
CA ILE A 172 7.78 11.36 9.00
C ILE A 172 8.44 11.42 7.62
N ALA A 173 9.77 11.50 7.56
CA ALA A 173 10.51 11.54 6.30
C ALA A 173 10.32 10.25 5.49
N LYS A 174 10.44 9.07 6.13
CA LYS A 174 10.18 7.77 5.49
C LYS A 174 8.76 7.69 4.95
N HIS A 175 7.77 8.03 5.76
CA HIS A 175 6.37 7.96 5.36
C HIS A 175 6.03 8.94 4.23
N GLN A 176 6.66 10.13 4.20
CA GLN A 176 6.51 11.06 3.07
C GLN A 176 7.10 10.49 1.78
N ALA A 177 8.31 9.91 1.86
CA ALA A 177 8.95 9.27 0.71
C ALA A 177 8.15 8.07 0.19
N GLU A 178 7.66 7.19 1.07
CA GLU A 178 6.82 6.05 0.71
C GLU A 178 5.50 6.51 0.08
N LYS A 179 4.87 7.55 0.64
CA LYS A 179 3.65 8.11 0.06
C LYS A 179 3.89 8.66 -1.34
N GLU A 180 4.99 9.37 -1.55
CA GLU A 180 5.35 9.87 -2.89
C GLU A 180 5.61 8.73 -3.88
N GLN A 181 6.32 7.69 -3.46
CA GLN A 181 6.56 6.49 -4.28
C GLN A 181 5.24 5.80 -4.65
N LEU A 182 4.39 5.52 -3.66
CA LEU A 182 3.08 4.91 -3.90
C LEU A 182 2.19 5.78 -4.79
N THR A 183 2.26 7.11 -4.67
CA THR A 183 1.51 7.98 -5.57
C THR A 183 2.00 7.89 -7.02
N LYS A 184 3.33 7.80 -7.23
CA LYS A 184 3.91 7.63 -8.56
C LYS A 184 3.55 6.27 -9.14
N GLU A 185 3.73 5.19 -8.39
CA GLU A 185 3.36 3.84 -8.82
C GLU A 185 1.85 3.76 -9.17
N ARG A 186 1.00 4.41 -8.38
CA ARG A 186 -0.44 4.50 -8.66
C ARG A 186 -0.69 5.27 -9.95
N ASP A 187 -0.06 6.43 -10.15
CA ASP A 187 -0.22 7.22 -11.37
C ASP A 187 0.28 6.47 -12.63
N GLU A 188 1.41 5.77 -12.52
CA GLU A 188 1.96 4.91 -13.58
C GLU A 188 1.02 3.74 -13.90
N ALA A 189 0.55 3.01 -12.87
CA ALA A 189 -0.38 1.90 -13.07
C ALA A 189 -1.72 2.36 -13.69
N HIS A 190 -2.20 3.55 -13.33
CA HIS A 190 -3.39 4.14 -13.95
C HIS A 190 -3.15 4.49 -15.43
N ALA A 191 -1.99 5.09 -15.75
CA ALA A 191 -1.64 5.39 -17.13
C ALA A 191 -1.53 4.12 -17.99
N ASP A 192 -0.93 3.06 -17.45
CA ASP A 192 -0.85 1.76 -18.11
C ASP A 192 -2.22 1.13 -18.31
N TYR A 193 -3.10 1.20 -17.31
CA TYR A 193 -4.47 0.72 -17.42
C TYR A 193 -5.26 1.47 -18.50
N ASP A 194 -5.15 2.79 -18.54
CA ASP A 194 -5.82 3.62 -19.53
C ASP A 194 -5.30 3.32 -20.95
N ALA A 195 -3.98 3.15 -21.11
CA ALA A 195 -3.38 2.75 -22.38
C ALA A 195 -3.86 1.35 -22.82
N GLN A 196 -3.90 0.37 -21.92
CA GLN A 196 -4.44 -0.96 -22.21
C GLN A 196 -5.91 -0.91 -22.58
N SER A 197 -6.72 -0.10 -21.89
CA SER A 197 -8.13 0.09 -22.21
C SER A 197 -8.32 0.67 -23.62
N GLN A 198 -7.48 1.62 -24.02
CA GLN A 198 -7.53 2.17 -25.39
C GLN A 198 -7.16 1.12 -26.44
N VAL A 199 -6.11 0.33 -26.20
CA VAL A 199 -5.71 -0.75 -27.12
C VAL A 199 -6.81 -1.80 -27.23
N LEU A 200 -7.43 -2.19 -26.10
CA LEU A 200 -8.55 -3.13 -26.08
C LEU A 200 -9.77 -2.57 -26.83
N ALA A 201 -10.08 -1.28 -26.68
CA ALA A 201 -11.16 -0.64 -27.42
C ALA A 201 -10.89 -0.64 -28.93
N ASN A 202 -9.67 -0.31 -29.36
CA ASN A 202 -9.28 -0.35 -30.77
C ASN A 202 -9.36 -1.78 -31.33
N ARG A 203 -8.84 -2.78 -30.60
CA ARG A 203 -8.93 -4.20 -30.98
C ARG A 203 -10.38 -4.68 -31.07
N ALA A 204 -11.25 -4.25 -30.16
CA ALA A 204 -12.67 -4.59 -30.20
C ALA A 204 -13.35 -4.00 -31.46
N GLN A 205 -13.04 -2.76 -31.81
CA GLN A 205 -13.53 -2.13 -33.04
C GLN A 205 -13.05 -2.88 -34.29
N GLU A 206 -11.76 -3.25 -34.36
CA GLU A 206 -11.21 -4.05 -35.46
C GLU A 206 -11.91 -5.42 -35.58
N LEU A 207 -12.13 -6.10 -34.46
CA LEU A 207 -12.85 -7.38 -34.45
C LEU A 207 -14.28 -7.25 -34.95
N ASP A 208 -14.99 -6.20 -34.56
CA ASP A 208 -16.36 -5.95 -35.02
C ASP A 208 -16.39 -5.60 -36.52
N GLN A 209 -15.40 -4.87 -37.03
CA GLN A 209 -15.26 -4.62 -38.47
C GLN A 209 -15.03 -5.91 -39.25
N VAL A 210 -14.08 -6.75 -38.82
CA VAL A 210 -13.80 -8.05 -39.48
C VAL A 210 -15.03 -8.97 -39.43
N LYS A 211 -15.76 -9.01 -38.32
CA LYS A 211 -17.03 -9.76 -38.23
C LYS A 211 -18.05 -9.27 -39.24
N GLN A 212 -18.22 -7.95 -39.39
CA GLN A 212 -19.13 -7.39 -40.38
C GLN A 212 -18.71 -7.71 -41.81
N GLU A 213 -17.40 -7.70 -42.11
CA GLU A 213 -16.88 -8.09 -43.43
C GLU A 213 -17.13 -9.57 -43.71
N LEU A 214 -16.90 -10.43 -42.72
CA LEU A 214 -17.18 -11.87 -42.81
C LEU A 214 -18.68 -12.12 -43.04
N GLU A 215 -19.57 -11.42 -42.33
CA GLU A 215 -21.01 -11.51 -42.57
C GLU A 215 -21.41 -11.03 -43.97
N LYS A 216 -20.80 -9.95 -44.47
CA LYS A 216 -21.04 -9.47 -45.84
C LYS A 216 -20.56 -10.47 -46.88
N ALA A 217 -19.40 -11.08 -46.68
CA ALA A 217 -18.88 -12.15 -47.55
C ALA A 217 -19.83 -13.35 -47.57
N LYS A 218 -20.25 -13.84 -46.38
CA LYS A 218 -21.27 -14.90 -46.23
C LYS A 218 -22.57 -14.60 -46.98
N ARG A 219 -23.07 -13.36 -46.87
CA ARG A 219 -24.29 -12.95 -47.59
C ARG A 219 -24.09 -12.92 -49.11
N ARG A 220 -22.93 -12.49 -49.62
CA ARG A 220 -22.65 -12.50 -51.06
C ARG A 220 -22.69 -13.91 -51.64
N ILE A 221 -22.05 -14.87 -50.96
CA ILE A 221 -22.03 -16.29 -51.35
C ILE A 221 -23.45 -16.87 -51.40
N GLN A 222 -24.32 -16.49 -50.46
CA GLN A 222 -25.71 -16.95 -50.43
C GLN A 222 -26.61 -16.34 -51.53
N THR A 223 -26.25 -15.18 -52.07
CA THR A 223 -27.10 -14.45 -53.05
C THR A 223 -26.76 -14.71 -54.52
N MET A 224 -25.73 -15.50 -54.83
CA MET A 224 -25.33 -15.81 -56.21
C MET A 224 -26.13 -16.97 -56.84
N PRO A 225 -26.25 -17.03 -58.18
CA PRO A 225 -26.89 -18.13 -58.88
C PRO A 225 -26.22 -19.49 -58.55
N PRO A 226 -26.98 -20.60 -58.50
CA PRO A 226 -26.52 -21.88 -57.95
C PRO A 226 -25.29 -22.49 -58.65
N ALA A 227 -25.04 -22.15 -59.93
CA ALA A 227 -23.87 -22.62 -60.68
C ALA A 227 -22.57 -21.84 -60.36
N GLU A 228 -22.68 -20.57 -59.99
CA GLU A 228 -21.54 -19.74 -59.56
C GLU A 228 -21.23 -19.96 -58.08
N ALA A 229 -22.26 -20.16 -57.26
CA ALA A 229 -22.12 -20.52 -55.85
C ALA A 229 -21.32 -21.81 -55.64
N VAL A 230 -21.49 -22.85 -56.48
CA VAL A 230 -20.68 -24.08 -56.39
C VAL A 230 -19.20 -23.83 -56.76
N LYS A 231 -18.91 -22.91 -57.70
CA LYS A 231 -17.53 -22.56 -58.04
C LYS A 231 -16.85 -21.77 -56.93
N GLU A 232 -17.56 -20.82 -56.33
CA GLU A 232 -17.04 -20.06 -55.18
C GLU A 232 -16.87 -20.96 -53.96
N LEU A 233 -17.85 -21.84 -53.66
CA LEU A 233 -17.72 -22.84 -52.59
C LEU A 233 -16.53 -23.78 -52.82
N ARG A 234 -16.27 -24.20 -54.06
CA ARG A 234 -15.07 -24.98 -54.38
C ARG A 234 -13.80 -24.18 -54.11
N LEU A 235 -13.75 -22.91 -54.49
CA LEU A 235 -12.60 -22.03 -54.22
C LEU A 235 -12.40 -21.84 -52.70
N GLU A 236 -13.46 -21.66 -51.94
CA GLU A 236 -13.41 -21.56 -50.47
C GLU A 236 -12.95 -22.86 -49.82
N VAL A 237 -13.48 -24.01 -50.25
CA VAL A 237 -13.06 -25.33 -49.77
C VAL A 237 -11.59 -25.57 -50.11
N THR A 238 -11.13 -25.19 -51.30
CA THR A 238 -9.68 -25.28 -51.65
C THR A 238 -8.83 -24.32 -50.81
N GLY A 239 -9.33 -23.14 -50.47
CA GLY A 239 -8.67 -22.19 -49.58
C GLY A 239 -8.54 -22.76 -48.16
N MET A 240 -9.63 -23.31 -47.61
CA MET A 240 -9.63 -23.97 -46.29
C MET A 240 -8.72 -25.20 -46.26
N ALA A 241 -8.69 -25.99 -47.34
CA ALA A 241 -7.79 -27.13 -47.47
C ALA A 241 -6.32 -26.68 -47.49
N PHE A 242 -5.99 -25.63 -48.24
CA PHE A 242 -4.65 -25.04 -48.28
C PHE A 242 -4.24 -24.45 -46.92
N GLU A 243 -5.16 -23.78 -46.22
CA GLU A 243 -4.91 -23.29 -44.86
C GLU A 243 -4.63 -24.44 -43.90
N ALA A 244 -5.43 -25.50 -43.92
CA ALA A 244 -5.20 -26.70 -43.11
C ALA A 244 -3.85 -27.36 -43.43
N GLU A 245 -3.50 -27.48 -44.71
CA GLU A 245 -2.20 -27.99 -45.15
C GLU A 245 -1.06 -27.10 -44.66
N SER A 246 -1.21 -25.77 -44.73
CA SER A 246 -0.21 -24.80 -44.26
C SER A 246 -0.01 -24.88 -42.75
N LEU A 247 -1.06 -25.16 -41.97
CA LEU A 247 -0.98 -25.34 -40.52
C LEU A 247 -0.24 -26.64 -40.17
N LEU A 248 -0.54 -27.72 -40.88
CA LEU A 248 0.13 -29.02 -40.72
C LEU A 248 1.61 -28.96 -41.13
N THR A 249 1.92 -28.27 -42.22
CA THR A 249 3.30 -28.22 -42.76
C THR A 249 4.16 -27.16 -42.09
N ASN A 250 3.67 -25.95 -41.85
CA ASN A 250 4.51 -24.87 -41.29
C ASN A 250 4.48 -24.84 -39.77
N LYS A 251 3.29 -24.76 -39.15
CA LYS A 251 3.17 -24.57 -37.70
C LYS A 251 3.42 -25.85 -36.93
N LEU A 252 2.82 -26.96 -37.35
CA LEU A 252 2.93 -28.23 -36.64
C LEU A 252 4.34 -28.83 -36.77
N ARG A 253 5.00 -28.73 -37.93
CA ARG A 253 6.42 -29.14 -38.04
C ARG A 253 7.34 -28.27 -37.18
N CYS A 254 7.18 -26.95 -37.18
CA CYS A 254 7.98 -26.06 -36.33
C CYS A 254 7.76 -26.37 -34.83
N ALA A 255 6.51 -26.58 -34.41
CA ALA A 255 6.20 -27.00 -33.04
C ALA A 255 6.84 -28.36 -32.69
N PHE A 256 6.81 -29.33 -33.60
CA PHE A 256 7.45 -30.63 -33.41
C PHE A 256 8.97 -30.49 -33.29
N GLU A 257 9.61 -29.66 -34.10
CA GLU A 257 11.05 -29.38 -34.02
C GLU A 257 11.41 -28.73 -32.67
N THR A 258 10.66 -27.74 -32.20
CA THR A 258 10.90 -27.13 -30.88
C THR A 258 10.77 -28.13 -29.73
N LEU A 259 9.78 -29.03 -29.81
CA LEU A 259 9.51 -30.02 -28.78
C LEU A 259 10.59 -31.13 -28.78
N VAL A 260 11.06 -31.55 -29.95
CA VAL A 260 12.20 -32.48 -30.10
C VAL A 260 13.48 -31.86 -29.55
N ASN A 261 13.74 -30.57 -29.82
CA ASN A 261 14.92 -29.87 -29.31
C ASN A 261 14.88 -29.74 -27.77
N ALA A 262 13.74 -29.36 -27.19
CA ALA A 262 13.56 -29.31 -25.74
C ALA A 262 13.69 -30.71 -25.08
N GLY A 263 13.21 -31.76 -25.76
CA GLY A 263 13.37 -33.14 -25.32
C GLY A 263 14.82 -33.63 -25.33
N ALA A 264 15.63 -33.17 -26.30
CA ALA A 264 17.06 -33.47 -26.37
C ALA A 264 17.85 -32.83 -25.22
N GLU A 265 17.46 -31.64 -24.75
CA GLU A 265 18.06 -30.97 -23.58
C GLU A 265 17.71 -31.67 -22.26
N THR A 266 16.54 -32.30 -22.16
CA THR A 266 16.05 -32.98 -20.96
C THR A 266 16.26 -34.50 -20.96
N GLY A 267 16.78 -35.07 -22.05
CA GLY A 267 17.06 -36.51 -22.20
C GLY A 267 15.81 -37.39 -22.35
N GLN A 268 14.66 -36.81 -22.67
CA GLN A 268 13.39 -37.53 -22.84
C GLN A 268 13.04 -37.66 -24.33
N ASP A 269 12.76 -38.88 -24.79
CA ASP A 269 12.32 -39.11 -26.17
C ASP A 269 10.82 -38.81 -26.33
N GLN A 270 10.53 -37.67 -26.95
CA GLN A 270 9.16 -37.18 -27.18
C GLN A 270 8.53 -37.75 -28.47
N ARG A 271 9.23 -38.60 -29.23
CA ARG A 271 8.74 -39.14 -30.51
C ARG A 271 7.45 -39.95 -30.37
N ALA A 272 7.26 -40.65 -29.25
CA ALA A 272 6.04 -41.42 -28.99
C ALA A 272 4.80 -40.51 -28.84
N TYR A 273 4.97 -39.36 -28.18
CA TYR A 273 3.90 -38.36 -28.04
C TYR A 273 3.53 -37.73 -29.40
N LEU A 274 4.54 -37.38 -30.19
CA LEU A 274 4.34 -36.83 -31.54
C LEU A 274 3.64 -37.83 -32.47
N ALA A 275 4.02 -39.11 -32.41
CA ALA A 275 3.38 -40.17 -33.19
C ALA A 275 1.90 -40.34 -32.82
N ASN A 276 1.54 -40.25 -31.55
CA ASN A 276 0.15 -40.30 -31.12
C ASN A 276 -0.67 -39.10 -31.61
N LEU A 277 -0.07 -37.89 -31.61
CA LEU A 277 -0.75 -36.69 -32.11
C LEU A 277 -0.98 -36.76 -33.63
N LEU A 278 0.01 -37.25 -34.38
CA LEU A 278 -0.13 -37.49 -35.82
C LEU A 278 -1.23 -38.53 -36.09
N ARG A 279 -1.26 -39.61 -35.31
CA ARG A 279 -2.28 -40.65 -35.42
C ARG A 279 -3.70 -40.12 -35.21
N GLN A 280 -3.88 -39.18 -34.28
CA GLN A 280 -5.20 -38.56 -34.07
C GLN A 280 -5.63 -37.70 -35.28
N ILE A 281 -4.70 -36.99 -35.91
CA ILE A 281 -4.98 -36.20 -37.12
C ILE A 281 -5.36 -37.13 -38.28
N GLU A 282 -4.63 -38.24 -38.46
CA GLU A 282 -4.98 -39.26 -39.47
C GLU A 282 -6.37 -39.85 -39.25
N LEU A 283 -6.73 -40.17 -37.99
CA LEU A 283 -8.05 -40.69 -37.67
C LEU A 283 -9.16 -39.68 -37.99
N ASN A 284 -8.93 -38.40 -37.72
CA ASN A 284 -9.90 -37.36 -38.08
C ASN A 284 -10.04 -37.20 -39.60
N ILE A 285 -8.95 -37.35 -40.35
CA ILE A 285 -8.99 -37.34 -41.83
C ILE A 285 -9.77 -38.56 -42.35
N LEU A 286 -9.56 -39.74 -41.77
CA LEU A 286 -10.30 -40.95 -42.12
C LEU A 286 -11.79 -40.83 -41.80
N ALA A 287 -12.15 -40.22 -40.65
CA ALA A 287 -13.56 -39.96 -40.32
C ALA A 287 -14.23 -39.03 -41.35
N ILE A 288 -13.52 -37.98 -41.81
CA ILE A 288 -14.01 -37.12 -42.89
C ILE A 288 -14.18 -37.91 -44.18
N ARG A 289 -13.28 -38.85 -44.50
CA ARG A 289 -13.45 -39.71 -45.69
C ARG A 289 -14.68 -40.60 -45.59
N GLU A 290 -14.92 -41.20 -44.42
CA GLU A 290 -16.07 -42.07 -44.16
C GLU A 290 -17.40 -41.30 -44.22
N ASP A 291 -17.46 -40.10 -43.63
CA ASP A 291 -18.66 -39.25 -43.61
C ASP A 291 -19.11 -38.84 -45.04
N TYR A 292 -18.17 -38.71 -45.97
CA TYR A 292 -18.42 -38.26 -47.35
C TYR A 292 -18.20 -39.35 -48.41
N ASP A 293 -17.98 -40.60 -48.01
CA ASP A 293 -17.74 -41.77 -48.89
C ASP A 293 -16.64 -41.50 -49.96
N LEU A 294 -15.54 -40.89 -49.52
CA LEU A 294 -14.44 -40.48 -50.40
C LEU A 294 -13.44 -41.63 -50.60
N PRO A 295 -13.03 -41.94 -51.84
CA PRO A 295 -12.06 -43.00 -52.10
C PRO A 295 -10.65 -42.61 -51.60
N ASP A 296 -9.89 -43.60 -51.13
CA ASP A 296 -8.52 -43.41 -50.65
C ASP A 296 -7.54 -43.05 -51.78
N ASN A 297 -7.83 -43.49 -53.01
CA ASN A 297 -7.06 -43.24 -54.23
C ASN A 297 -8.00 -42.77 -55.35
N ASP A 298 -7.65 -41.68 -56.03
CA ASP A 298 -8.11 -41.41 -57.39
C ASP A 298 -7.34 -42.36 -58.33
N ASP A 299 -7.76 -43.62 -58.41
CA ASP A 299 -7.26 -44.51 -59.46
C ASP A 299 -8.00 -44.17 -60.76
N PRO A 300 -7.33 -43.63 -61.80
CA PRO A 300 -7.97 -43.32 -63.07
C PRO A 300 -8.53 -44.57 -63.77
N ASP A 301 -8.07 -45.76 -63.37
CA ASP A 301 -8.48 -47.07 -63.85
C ASP A 301 -9.34 -47.85 -62.84
N ALA A 302 -9.91 -47.17 -61.82
CA ALA A 302 -10.94 -47.75 -60.96
C ALA A 302 -12.10 -48.21 -61.85
N THR A 303 -12.04 -49.49 -62.21
CA THR A 303 -12.86 -50.09 -63.25
C THR A 303 -14.30 -50.01 -62.81
N ASP A 304 -15.04 -49.15 -63.49
CA ASP A 304 -16.45 -48.87 -63.29
C ASP A 304 -17.27 -50.09 -63.75
N TRP A 305 -17.17 -51.20 -63.02
CA TRP A 305 -17.94 -52.42 -63.30
C TRP A 305 -19.42 -52.25 -62.92
N MET A 306 -19.75 -51.16 -62.24
CA MET A 306 -21.13 -50.71 -61.98
C MET A 306 -21.57 -49.55 -62.89
N ALA A 307 -20.76 -49.16 -63.89
CA ALA A 307 -21.21 -48.22 -64.90
C ALA A 307 -22.42 -48.80 -65.64
N PRO A 308 -23.47 -48.01 -65.91
CA PRO A 308 -24.62 -48.50 -66.67
C PRO A 308 -24.24 -49.04 -68.06
N ASP A 309 -23.09 -48.65 -68.60
CA ASP A 309 -22.52 -49.08 -69.88
C ASP A 309 -21.35 -50.07 -69.76
N ALA A 310 -21.03 -50.55 -68.56
CA ALA A 310 -19.95 -51.50 -68.31
C ALA A 310 -20.16 -52.84 -69.05
N LEU A 311 -21.42 -53.28 -69.13
CA LEU A 311 -21.79 -54.52 -69.79
C LEU A 311 -21.69 -54.41 -71.32
N GLU A 312 -22.05 -53.26 -71.89
CA GLU A 312 -21.97 -52.99 -73.33
C GLU A 312 -20.51 -52.92 -73.81
N ARG A 313 -19.62 -52.31 -73.01
CA ARG A 313 -18.18 -52.27 -73.30
C ARG A 313 -17.53 -53.65 -73.27
N ALA A 314 -17.94 -54.50 -72.33
CA ALA A 314 -17.45 -55.87 -72.25
C ALA A 314 -17.94 -56.75 -73.42
N GLN A 315 -19.19 -56.56 -73.86
CA GLN A 315 -19.74 -57.27 -75.01
C GLN A 315 -19.06 -56.86 -76.33
N ALA A 316 -18.82 -55.56 -76.53
CA ALA A 316 -18.11 -55.05 -77.71
C ALA A 316 -16.66 -55.59 -77.80
N ALA A 317 -16.00 -55.84 -76.68
CA ALA A 317 -14.65 -56.40 -76.65
C ALA A 317 -14.60 -57.90 -77.01
N ILE A 318 -15.69 -58.64 -76.80
CA ILE A 318 -15.79 -60.06 -77.14
C ILE A 318 -16.16 -60.25 -78.61
N GLU A 319 -17.00 -59.37 -79.17
CA GLU A 319 -17.41 -59.44 -80.58
C GLU A 319 -16.35 -58.92 -81.56
N GLY A 320 -15.32 -58.23 -81.06
CA GLY A 320 -14.22 -57.67 -81.84
C GLY A 320 -12.99 -58.57 -82.02
N ASN A 321 -13.03 -59.85 -81.61
CA ASN A 321 -11.90 -60.79 -81.70
C ASN A 321 -12.26 -62.13 -82.36
#